data_AF-A0A812R9J7-F1
#
_entry.id   AF-A0A812R9J7-F1
#
_cell.length_a   1.000
_cell.length_b   1.000
_cell.length_c   1.000
_cell.angle_alpha   90.00
_cell.angle_beta   90.00
_cell.angle_gamma   90.00
#
_symmetry.space_group_name_H-M   'P 1'
#
loop_
_entity.id
_entity.type
_entity.pdbx_description
1 polymer ?
#
loop_
_entity_poly.entity_id
_entity_poly.type
_entity_poly.pdbx_seq_one_letter_code
_entity_poly.pdbx_strand_id
1 'polypeptide(L)'
;MQLRGRHGVPGSNHLRSQADDDEEVLFQSDDALGLGCSPGLLDTGTTEADQVLFDAATEANTPSDDTRDDDLQEVDATDGQLGPARGLALPVLGSTRLPFNALAAAKYCCQMASRGGLESTSVPPQLRRLMYLRWLGVLRGQTPREWLEELRPRRAEFFRLARQVQDTDASPAEEKQRKQIRLDLARCFSEVPRLSCGAVRAALRQVLEVHVRRSRDLRGEAPVYCQGYHELAAVMLLVCMDGSWPSDPQHVAEQLAASTRMGAVVDTDDVPVYEELASLEAALADALALLEALLYDHRLADMYEPRRGTRTGDAEDDEEAVVATRCKRIFMALRRVSPDLANQIESWDMTPHVLLLRWVRLLFLRELPFPEQLLVAWDTLFADALVFYQVEASPQVRLKITQVLSGESPDLLERSWG
;
A
#
# COMPACT_ATOMS: atom_id res chain seq x y z
N MET A 1 51.73 -32.00 -51.16
CA MET A 1 51.82 -31.46 -52.53
C MET A 1 51.65 -29.96 -52.41
N GLN A 2 52.69 -29.20 -52.77
CA GLN A 2 52.76 -27.74 -52.99
C GLN A 2 52.44 -26.79 -51.80
N LEU A 3 53.07 -25.63 -51.59
CA LEU A 3 54.31 -24.97 -52.05
C LEU A 3 54.49 -23.72 -51.15
N ARG A 4 55.77 -23.35 -50.90
CA ARG A 4 56.29 -22.01 -50.54
C ARG A 4 55.67 -20.91 -51.45
N GLY A 5 55.56 -19.62 -51.12
CA GLY A 5 56.06 -18.76 -50.05
C GLY A 5 56.18 -17.30 -50.56
N ARG A 6 56.30 -16.35 -49.62
CA ARG A 6 56.95 -15.01 -49.66
C ARG A 6 56.31 -13.77 -50.36
N HIS A 7 56.04 -12.80 -49.48
CA HIS A 7 56.47 -11.38 -49.42
C HIS A 7 55.90 -10.30 -50.36
N GLY A 8 55.42 -9.22 -49.71
CA GLY A 8 55.36 -7.85 -50.26
C GLY A 8 54.49 -6.89 -49.43
N VAL A 9 55.12 -5.97 -48.70
CA VAL A 9 54.62 -4.71 -48.07
C VAL A 9 55.58 -3.61 -48.61
N PRO A 10 55.32 -2.28 -48.72
CA PRO A 10 54.25 -1.40 -48.17
C PRO A 10 53.64 -0.38 -49.18
N GLY A 11 52.65 0.41 -48.74
CA GLY A 11 52.24 1.65 -49.43
C GLY A 11 51.11 2.41 -48.74
N SER A 12 51.39 3.64 -48.33
CA SER A 12 50.59 4.60 -47.57
C SER A 12 49.22 4.98 -48.18
N ASN A 13 48.22 5.32 -47.36
CA ASN A 13 47.86 6.71 -47.04
C ASN A 13 46.53 6.84 -46.29
N HIS A 14 46.50 7.93 -45.50
CA HIS A 14 45.43 8.47 -44.68
C HIS A 14 44.07 8.64 -45.37
N LEU A 15 42.99 8.40 -44.60
CA LEU A 15 41.84 9.29 -44.36
C LEU A 15 40.65 8.44 -43.89
N ARG A 16 40.34 8.46 -42.59
CA ARG A 16 39.04 8.01 -42.08
C ARG A 16 38.46 9.15 -41.25
N SER A 17 37.42 9.76 -41.82
CA SER A 17 36.66 10.88 -41.28
C SER A 17 35.90 10.48 -40.02
N GLN A 18 35.90 11.40 -39.05
CA GLN A 18 34.97 11.51 -37.93
C GLN A 18 33.61 12.09 -38.37
N ALA A 19 32.63 11.92 -37.47
CA ALA A 19 31.41 12.72 -37.25
C ALA A 19 30.29 12.60 -38.31
N ASP A 20 29.00 12.70 -37.99
CA ASP A 20 28.18 12.74 -36.76
C ASP A 20 26.71 12.62 -37.25
N ASP A 21 25.83 12.15 -36.35
CA ASP A 21 24.44 12.56 -36.12
C ASP A 21 23.33 12.58 -37.21
N ASP A 22 22.10 12.49 -36.67
CA ASP A 22 20.78 12.82 -37.21
C ASP A 22 20.00 11.76 -38.01
N GLU A 23 18.96 11.18 -37.38
CA GLU A 23 17.60 11.15 -37.94
C GLU A 23 16.53 11.18 -36.81
N GLU A 24 16.11 12.40 -36.46
CA GLU A 24 14.74 12.70 -36.02
C GLU A 24 13.86 12.92 -37.27
N VAL A 25 12.68 12.28 -37.34
CA VAL A 25 11.60 12.74 -38.23
C VAL A 25 10.25 12.71 -37.49
N LEU A 26 9.84 13.93 -37.14
CA LEU A 26 8.51 14.53 -37.06
C LEU A 26 7.30 13.74 -37.59
N PHE A 27 6.17 13.90 -36.88
CA PHE A 27 4.97 14.51 -37.48
C PHE A 27 4.36 15.53 -36.51
N GLN A 28 4.47 16.80 -36.89
CA GLN A 28 3.66 17.92 -36.43
C GLN A 28 2.37 18.00 -37.28
N SER A 29 1.29 18.49 -36.68
CA SER A 29 0.27 19.24 -37.41
C SER A 29 -0.21 20.39 -36.51
N ASP A 30 0.09 21.60 -36.97
CA ASP A 30 -0.16 22.89 -36.34
C ASP A 30 -1.63 23.34 -36.35
N ASP A 31 -1.85 24.30 -35.46
CA ASP A 31 -3.02 25.16 -35.22
C ASP A 31 -3.58 25.91 -36.44
N ALA A 32 -4.87 26.28 -36.35
CA ALA A 32 -5.35 27.53 -36.92
C ALA A 32 -6.66 28.04 -36.29
N LEU A 33 -6.51 29.15 -35.55
CA LEU A 33 -7.30 30.39 -35.57
C LEU A 33 -8.53 30.51 -34.67
N GLY A 34 -8.46 31.55 -33.83
CA GLY A 34 -9.47 31.93 -32.85
C GLY A 34 -10.51 32.91 -33.35
N LEU A 35 -11.50 33.12 -32.50
CA LEU A 35 -12.36 34.30 -32.46
C LEU A 35 -12.51 34.70 -30.99
N GLY A 36 -12.17 35.95 -30.70
CA GLY A 36 -12.16 36.50 -29.35
C GLY A 36 -13.54 36.86 -28.81
N CYS A 37 -13.64 36.90 -27.48
CA CYS A 37 -14.58 37.76 -26.78
C CYS A 37 -14.02 38.09 -25.38
N SER A 38 -14.08 39.38 -25.03
CA SER A 38 -13.52 40.03 -23.84
C SER A 38 -14.13 39.58 -22.50
N PRO A 39 -13.52 39.93 -21.35
CA PRO A 39 -13.66 39.22 -20.08
C PRO A 39 -14.85 39.74 -19.27
N GLY A 40 -15.58 38.82 -18.65
CA GLY A 40 -16.64 39.16 -17.72
C GLY A 40 -17.14 37.92 -17.00
N LEU A 41 -16.75 37.83 -15.72
CA LEU A 41 -17.49 37.15 -14.66
C LEU A 41 -17.68 35.65 -14.86
N LEU A 42 -16.90 34.84 -14.13
CA LEU A 42 -17.41 33.72 -13.34
C LEU A 42 -16.29 33.22 -12.42
N ASP A 43 -16.52 33.56 -11.17
CA ASP A 43 -15.99 33.04 -9.92
C ASP A 43 -15.63 31.54 -9.98
N THR A 44 -14.35 31.21 -9.83
CA THR A 44 -13.89 29.86 -9.49
C THR A 44 -13.09 29.95 -8.20
N GLY A 45 -13.74 29.62 -7.09
CA GLY A 45 -13.08 29.39 -5.81
C GLY A 45 -12.14 28.19 -5.91
N THR A 46 -10.85 28.48 -6.03
CA THR A 46 -9.76 27.55 -5.73
C THR A 46 -9.65 27.42 -4.22
N THR A 47 -9.97 26.24 -3.68
CA THR A 47 -9.81 25.91 -2.26
C THR A 47 -8.34 25.84 -1.87
N GLU A 48 -7.99 26.44 -0.73
CA GLU A 48 -6.65 26.58 -0.13
C GLU A 48 -5.87 25.26 0.09
N ALA A 49 -6.46 24.09 -0.17
CA ALA A 49 -5.82 22.79 0.03
C ALA A 49 -4.70 22.45 -0.97
N ASP A 50 -4.65 23.09 -2.15
CA ASP A 50 -3.65 22.77 -3.18
C ASP A 50 -2.30 23.48 -2.97
N GLN A 51 -2.24 24.51 -2.11
CA GLN A 51 -1.02 25.28 -1.85
C GLN A 51 -0.22 24.75 -0.65
N VAL A 52 -0.85 23.97 0.25
CA VAL A 52 -0.25 23.55 1.53
C VAL A 52 0.82 22.46 1.37
N LEU A 53 0.86 21.75 0.23
CA LEU A 53 1.82 20.65 0.02
C LEU A 53 3.29 21.12 -0.07
N PHE A 54 3.60 22.42 -0.16
CA PHE A 54 4.95 22.90 -0.47
C PHE A 54 5.62 23.87 0.53
N ASP A 55 4.90 24.52 1.47
CA ASP A 55 5.47 25.66 2.23
C ASP A 55 5.75 25.42 3.73
N ALA A 56 5.43 24.26 4.31
CA ALA A 56 5.53 24.05 5.77
C ALA A 56 6.91 23.56 6.27
N ALA A 57 8.01 24.15 5.79
CA ALA A 57 9.37 23.77 6.21
C ALA A 57 10.23 24.97 6.60
N THR A 58 9.77 25.85 7.49
CA THR A 58 10.67 26.72 8.25
C THR A 58 9.99 27.30 9.49
N GLU A 59 10.72 27.25 10.61
CA GLU A 59 10.53 27.98 11.88
C GLU A 59 9.61 27.38 12.97
N ALA A 60 10.23 26.92 14.06
CA ALA A 60 9.68 27.08 15.41
C ALA A 60 10.83 27.06 16.46
N ASN A 61 10.89 28.13 17.24
CA ASN A 61 11.75 28.31 18.41
C ASN A 61 11.05 27.84 19.71
N THR A 62 11.89 27.59 20.70
CA THR A 62 11.75 27.02 22.06
C THR A 62 10.80 27.72 23.09
N PRO A 63 10.54 27.08 24.27
CA PRO A 63 9.28 27.16 25.03
C PRO A 63 9.36 27.87 26.41
N SER A 64 8.20 27.99 27.08
CA SER A 64 8.04 28.20 28.53
C SER A 64 6.68 27.58 28.96
N ASP A 65 6.62 26.52 29.77
CA ASP A 65 6.73 26.44 31.24
C ASP A 65 5.53 27.10 31.96
N ASP A 66 4.57 26.32 32.45
CA ASP A 66 4.25 26.24 33.89
C ASP A 66 3.20 25.16 34.23
N THR A 67 3.12 24.81 35.50
CA THR A 67 2.73 23.51 36.07
C THR A 67 1.45 23.51 36.93
N ARG A 68 0.94 22.28 37.19
CA ARG A 68 0.07 21.80 38.31
C ARG A 68 -1.43 21.99 38.16
N ASP A 69 -2.32 21.15 38.71
CA ASP A 69 -2.40 19.81 39.34
C ASP A 69 -3.93 19.69 39.60
N ASP A 70 -4.57 18.52 39.46
CA ASP A 70 -5.66 18.07 40.35
C ASP A 70 -6.25 16.71 39.94
N ASP A 71 -5.96 15.72 40.80
CA ASP A 71 -6.81 14.63 41.32
C ASP A 71 -7.69 13.77 40.41
N LEU A 72 -7.19 12.54 40.18
CA LEU A 72 -7.90 11.37 39.67
C LEU A 72 -8.64 10.64 40.81
N GLN A 73 -9.93 10.33 40.60
CA GLN A 73 -10.65 9.31 41.37
C GLN A 73 -10.99 8.12 40.47
N GLU A 74 -10.42 6.97 40.80
CA GLU A 74 -10.68 5.64 40.23
C GLU A 74 -12.10 5.15 40.58
N VAL A 75 -12.83 4.60 39.60
CA VAL A 75 -14.00 3.76 39.88
C VAL A 75 -14.00 2.50 39.01
N ASP A 76 -13.53 1.45 39.67
CA ASP A 76 -13.83 0.01 39.63
C ASP A 76 -14.66 -0.58 38.46
N ALA A 77 -14.04 -1.58 37.80
CA ALA A 77 -14.64 -2.41 36.78
C ALA A 77 -15.20 -3.70 37.40
N THR A 78 -16.52 -3.90 37.31
CA THR A 78 -17.14 -5.18 37.66
C THR A 78 -17.81 -5.85 36.46
N ASP A 79 -17.58 -7.17 36.47
CA ASP A 79 -17.88 -8.22 35.51
C ASP A 79 -19.39 -8.43 35.26
N GLY A 80 -19.77 -8.88 34.06
CA GLY A 80 -21.20 -9.01 33.71
C GLY A 80 -21.52 -9.68 32.36
N GLN A 81 -21.47 -11.02 32.35
CA GLN A 81 -22.32 -11.98 31.62
C GLN A 81 -22.83 -11.64 30.19
N LEU A 82 -22.34 -12.45 29.22
CA LEU A 82 -22.75 -12.50 27.82
C LEU A 82 -24.12 -13.17 27.63
N GLY A 83 -25.17 -12.36 27.39
CA GLY A 83 -26.43 -12.80 26.77
C GLY A 83 -26.43 -12.61 25.24
N PRO A 84 -27.34 -13.27 24.49
CA PRO A 84 -27.38 -13.17 23.04
C PRO A 84 -28.01 -11.84 22.59
N ALA A 85 -27.39 -11.20 21.60
CA ALA A 85 -27.67 -9.88 20.99
C ALA A 85 -27.07 -8.63 21.68
N ARG A 86 -25.84 -8.25 21.28
CA ARG A 86 -25.42 -6.84 21.19
C ARG A 86 -24.61 -6.62 19.92
N GLY A 87 -25.04 -5.67 19.09
CA GLY A 87 -24.34 -5.28 17.86
C GLY A 87 -22.88 -4.92 18.16
N LEU A 88 -21.97 -5.39 17.31
CA LEU A 88 -20.57 -4.97 17.37
C LEU A 88 -20.54 -3.46 17.11
N ALA A 89 -20.16 -2.68 18.13
CA ALA A 89 -19.98 -1.25 17.99
C ALA A 89 -18.89 -0.97 16.94
N LEU A 90 -19.03 0.13 16.19
CA LEU A 90 -17.98 0.64 15.33
C LEU A 90 -16.66 0.69 16.13
N PRO A 91 -15.53 0.26 15.56
CA PRO A 91 -14.26 0.37 16.24
C PRO A 91 -13.96 1.85 16.43
N VAL A 92 -13.52 2.20 17.63
CA VAL A 92 -13.35 3.58 18.06
C VAL A 92 -11.89 3.83 18.40
N LEU A 93 -11.43 5.04 18.13
CA LEU A 93 -10.20 5.54 18.71
C LEU A 93 -10.46 5.83 20.19
N GLY A 94 -9.43 5.67 21.01
CA GLY A 94 -9.50 5.89 22.45
C GLY A 94 -8.33 6.74 22.92
N SER A 95 -8.08 6.76 24.23
CA SER A 95 -6.91 7.47 24.77
C SER A 95 -5.62 6.97 24.13
N THR A 96 -4.69 7.89 23.89
CA THR A 96 -3.41 7.59 23.24
C THR A 96 -2.46 6.77 24.11
N ARG A 97 -2.81 6.62 25.39
CA ARG A 97 -2.11 5.78 26.38
C ARG A 97 -2.68 4.37 26.46
N LEU A 98 -3.85 4.12 25.88
CA LEU A 98 -4.52 2.82 25.93
C LEU A 98 -4.29 2.03 24.63
N PRO A 99 -4.23 0.68 24.72
CA PRO A 99 -4.10 -0.15 23.54
C PRO A 99 -5.28 -0.01 22.57
N PHE A 100 -4.99 0.15 21.28
CA PHE A 100 -6.00 0.05 20.24
C PHE A 100 -6.34 -1.42 19.95
N ASN A 101 -7.62 -1.77 20.05
CA ASN A 101 -8.08 -3.14 19.82
C ASN A 101 -8.21 -3.46 18.32
N ALA A 102 -7.08 -3.65 17.66
CA ALA A 102 -7.00 -3.96 16.23
C ALA A 102 -7.76 -5.24 15.84
N LEU A 103 -7.83 -6.23 16.75
CA LEU A 103 -8.57 -7.47 16.52
C LEU A 103 -10.09 -7.24 16.55
N ALA A 104 -10.59 -6.43 17.48
CA ALA A 104 -12.01 -6.06 17.50
C ALA A 104 -12.38 -5.28 16.23
N ALA A 105 -11.50 -4.38 15.78
CA ALA A 105 -11.68 -3.66 14.51
C ALA A 105 -11.76 -4.61 13.30
N ALA A 106 -10.88 -5.62 13.26
CA ALA A 106 -10.88 -6.60 12.19
C ALA A 106 -12.16 -7.45 12.19
N LYS A 107 -12.57 -7.95 13.36
CA LYS A 107 -13.82 -8.72 13.54
C LYS A 107 -15.06 -7.91 13.12
N TYR A 108 -15.09 -6.61 13.43
CA TYR A 108 -16.15 -5.71 12.98
C TYR A 108 -16.22 -5.69 11.44
N CYS A 109 -15.10 -5.47 10.75
CA CYS A 109 -15.06 -5.40 9.29
C CYS A 109 -15.51 -6.71 8.64
N CYS A 110 -14.98 -7.86 9.10
CA CYS A 110 -15.40 -9.18 8.60
C CYS A 110 -16.90 -9.43 8.79
N GLN A 111 -17.46 -9.05 9.95
CA GLN A 111 -18.89 -9.24 10.22
C GLN A 111 -19.76 -8.32 9.35
N MET A 112 -19.37 -7.06 9.17
CA MET A 112 -20.13 -6.11 8.36
C MET A 112 -20.15 -6.53 6.89
N ALA A 113 -19.01 -6.94 6.33
CA ALA A 113 -18.94 -7.48 4.97
C ALA A 113 -19.82 -8.72 4.78
N SER A 114 -19.88 -9.60 5.79
CA SER A 114 -20.74 -10.80 5.76
C SER A 114 -22.24 -10.49 5.78
N ARG A 115 -22.65 -9.33 6.29
CA ARG A 115 -24.06 -8.95 6.46
C ARG A 115 -24.61 -8.06 5.36
N GLY A 116 -23.80 -7.12 4.87
CA GLY A 116 -24.24 -6.07 3.94
C GLY A 116 -23.49 -6.05 2.60
N GLY A 117 -22.62 -7.04 2.33
CA GLY A 117 -21.82 -7.08 1.11
C GLY A 117 -20.84 -5.90 0.99
N LEU A 118 -20.40 -5.61 -0.23
CA LEU A 118 -19.43 -4.54 -0.52
C LEU A 118 -20.05 -3.11 -0.48
N GLU A 119 -21.35 -3.00 -0.20
CA GLU A 119 -22.09 -1.73 -0.22
C GLU A 119 -22.26 -1.09 1.18
N SER A 120 -21.89 -1.80 2.26
CA SER A 120 -22.39 -1.51 3.61
C SER A 120 -21.36 -1.10 4.68
N THR A 121 -20.06 -1.05 4.36
CA THR A 121 -19.02 -0.73 5.36
C THR A 121 -18.57 0.73 5.26
N SER A 122 -19.05 1.55 6.18
CA SER A 122 -18.56 2.91 6.40
C SER A 122 -17.48 2.94 7.48
N VAL A 123 -16.33 2.30 7.27
CA VAL A 123 -15.17 2.57 8.13
C VAL A 123 -14.74 4.03 7.87
N PRO A 124 -14.70 4.90 8.89
CA PRO A 124 -14.26 6.28 8.72
C PRO A 124 -12.87 6.32 8.08
N PRO A 125 -12.61 7.20 7.10
CA PRO A 125 -11.31 7.27 6.44
C PRO A 125 -10.12 7.41 7.39
N GLN A 126 -10.26 8.23 8.44
CA GLN A 126 -9.27 8.45 9.48
C GLN A 126 -8.88 7.15 10.18
N LEU A 127 -9.89 6.38 10.56
CA LEU A 127 -9.71 5.10 11.21
C LEU A 127 -9.09 4.06 10.24
N ARG A 128 -9.47 4.09 8.96
CA ARG A 128 -8.93 3.19 7.93
C ARG A 128 -7.43 3.34 7.77
N ARG A 129 -6.89 4.57 7.68
CA ARG A 129 -5.44 4.81 7.59
C ARG A 129 -4.68 4.13 8.74
N LEU A 130 -5.15 4.35 9.97
CA LEU A 130 -4.52 3.78 11.16
C LEU A 130 -4.67 2.24 11.23
N MET A 131 -5.85 1.73 10.86
CA MET A 131 -6.08 0.29 10.76
C MET A 131 -5.14 -0.36 9.75
N TYR A 132 -4.96 0.21 8.56
CA TYR A 132 -4.07 -0.36 7.54
C TYR A 132 -2.62 -0.37 8.01
N LEU A 133 -2.16 0.74 8.60
CA LEU A 133 -0.80 0.82 9.17
C LEU A 133 -0.60 -0.26 10.25
N ARG A 134 -1.61 -0.52 11.07
CA ARG A 134 -1.54 -1.54 12.12
C ARG A 134 -1.64 -2.97 11.59
N TRP A 135 -2.58 -3.24 10.69
CA TRP A 135 -2.92 -4.57 10.19
C TRP A 135 -1.88 -5.11 9.22
N LEU A 136 -1.31 -4.24 8.39
CA LEU A 136 -0.23 -4.62 7.49
C LEU A 136 1.13 -4.73 8.22
N GLY A 137 1.20 -4.38 9.50
CA GLY A 137 2.39 -4.57 10.33
C GLY A 137 3.42 -3.44 10.24
N VAL A 138 3.04 -2.30 9.65
CA VAL A 138 3.87 -1.08 9.67
C VAL A 138 4.05 -0.60 11.10
N LEU A 139 2.96 -0.63 11.89
CA LEU A 139 2.92 -0.32 13.31
C LEU A 139 2.87 -1.60 14.15
N ARG A 140 3.76 -1.72 15.13
CA ARG A 140 3.85 -2.88 16.03
C ARG A 140 3.42 -2.57 17.45
N GLY A 141 3.55 -1.31 17.86
CA GLY A 141 3.05 -0.79 19.12
C GLY A 141 1.58 -1.12 19.37
N GLN A 142 1.18 -1.06 20.62
CA GLN A 142 -0.19 -1.27 21.05
C GLN A 142 -0.94 0.05 21.19
N THR A 143 -0.23 1.15 21.50
CA THR A 143 -0.84 2.45 21.76
C THR A 143 -0.55 3.47 20.64
N PRO A 144 -1.44 4.46 20.42
CA PRO A 144 -1.20 5.53 19.46
C PRO A 144 0.11 6.32 19.68
N ARG A 145 0.56 6.48 20.94
CA ARG A 145 1.86 7.12 21.23
C ARG A 145 3.04 6.29 20.73
N GLU A 146 3.03 4.99 20.96
CA GLU A 146 4.07 4.10 20.43
C GLU A 146 4.09 4.11 18.90
N TRP A 147 2.91 4.16 18.27
CA TRP A 147 2.81 4.25 16.82
C TRP A 147 3.45 5.52 16.27
N LEU A 148 3.25 6.66 16.95
CA LEU A 148 3.83 7.92 16.54
C LEU A 148 5.37 7.87 16.61
N GLU A 149 5.94 7.31 17.68
CA GLU A 149 7.38 7.11 17.81
C GLU A 149 7.95 6.18 16.72
N GLU A 150 7.20 5.15 16.31
CA GLU A 150 7.60 4.26 15.21
C GLU A 150 7.56 4.95 13.83
N LEU A 151 6.64 5.89 13.63
CA LEU A 151 6.45 6.58 12.34
C LEU A 151 7.42 7.74 12.13
N ARG A 152 7.77 8.50 13.16
CA ARG A 152 8.71 9.64 13.07
C ARG A 152 10.00 9.33 12.30
N PRO A 153 10.79 8.29 12.64
CA PRO A 153 12.02 7.99 11.91
C PRO A 153 11.75 7.56 10.46
N ARG A 154 10.66 6.82 10.21
CA ARG A 154 10.26 6.40 8.85
C ARG A 154 9.89 7.60 7.97
N ARG A 155 9.11 8.54 8.52
CA ARG A 155 8.71 9.78 7.87
C ARG A 155 9.93 10.66 7.58
N ALA A 156 10.81 10.84 8.55
CA ALA A 156 12.05 11.58 8.37
C ALA A 156 12.93 10.98 7.27
N GLU A 157 13.04 9.65 7.23
CA GLU A 157 13.79 8.94 6.18
C GLU A 157 13.17 9.13 4.79
N PHE A 158 11.85 9.04 4.67
CA PHE A 158 11.13 9.31 3.42
C PHE A 158 11.48 10.68 2.87
N PHE A 159 11.32 11.74 3.67
CA PHE A 159 11.58 13.11 3.21
C PHE A 159 13.06 13.36 2.90
N ARG A 160 13.97 12.71 3.63
CA ARG A 160 15.39 12.74 3.31
C ARG A 160 15.66 12.14 1.92
N LEU A 161 15.10 10.97 1.64
CA LEU A 161 15.25 10.31 0.34
C LEU A 161 14.56 11.10 -0.79
N ALA A 162 13.38 11.68 -0.51
CA ALA A 162 12.64 12.49 -1.47
C ALA A 162 13.45 13.70 -1.95
N ARG A 163 14.13 14.41 -1.04
CA ARG A 163 15.07 15.49 -1.41
C ARG A 163 16.23 14.97 -2.25
N GLN A 164 16.85 13.86 -1.84
CA GLN A 164 17.95 13.27 -2.62
C GLN A 164 17.53 12.86 -4.03
N VAL A 165 16.31 12.34 -4.21
CA VAL A 165 15.78 11.99 -5.54
C VAL A 165 15.58 13.21 -6.43
N GLN A 166 15.29 14.38 -5.84
CA GLN A 166 15.19 15.65 -6.58
C GLN A 166 16.57 16.22 -6.94
N ASP A 167 17.53 16.12 -6.02
CA ASP A 167 18.86 16.74 -6.15
C ASP A 167 19.87 15.90 -6.95
N THR A 168 19.66 14.58 -7.07
CA THR A 168 20.62 13.68 -7.73
C THR A 168 20.33 13.54 -9.22
N ASP A 169 21.34 13.80 -10.05
CA ASP A 169 21.30 13.46 -11.48
C ASP A 169 20.98 11.98 -11.69
N ALA A 170 19.93 11.70 -12.45
CA ALA A 170 19.49 10.35 -12.71
C ALA A 170 20.47 9.64 -13.66
N SER A 171 20.93 8.45 -13.28
CA SER A 171 21.61 7.55 -14.23
C SER A 171 20.67 7.18 -15.40
N PRO A 172 21.19 6.74 -16.56
CA PRO A 172 20.35 6.36 -17.69
C PRO A 172 19.28 5.30 -17.36
N ALA A 173 19.61 4.36 -16.46
CA ALA A 173 18.67 3.37 -15.97
C ALA A 173 17.56 3.98 -15.09
N GLU A 174 17.92 4.91 -14.20
CA GLU A 174 16.95 5.65 -13.39
C GLU A 174 16.04 6.51 -14.26
N GLU A 175 16.57 7.17 -15.30
CA GLU A 175 15.72 7.98 -16.19
C GLU A 175 14.75 7.12 -17.00
N LYS A 176 15.18 5.94 -17.47
CA LYS A 176 14.28 4.97 -18.09
C LYS A 176 13.16 4.55 -17.14
N GLN A 177 13.48 4.32 -15.88
CA GLN A 177 12.50 3.96 -14.86
C GLN A 177 11.53 5.10 -14.55
N ARG A 178 12.03 6.32 -14.40
CA ARG A 178 11.22 7.53 -14.20
C ARG A 178 10.27 7.73 -15.38
N LYS A 179 10.75 7.55 -16.62
CA LYS A 179 9.90 7.60 -17.82
C LYS A 179 8.79 6.56 -17.78
N GLN A 180 9.09 5.32 -17.41
CA GLN A 180 8.09 4.27 -17.25
C GLN A 180 7.04 4.64 -16.19
N ILE A 181 7.46 5.12 -15.01
CA ILE A 181 6.56 5.57 -13.96
C ILE A 181 5.65 6.71 -14.46
N ARG A 182 6.20 7.69 -15.17
CA ARG A 182 5.42 8.81 -15.74
C ARG A 182 4.35 8.33 -16.71
N LEU A 183 4.70 7.40 -17.61
CA LEU A 183 3.75 6.83 -18.58
C LEU A 183 2.63 6.05 -17.88
N ASP A 184 2.97 5.27 -16.85
CA ASP A 184 1.99 4.52 -16.07
C ASP A 184 1.07 5.42 -15.26
N LEU A 185 1.59 6.49 -14.66
CA LEU A 185 0.78 7.46 -13.91
C LEU A 185 -0.16 8.27 -14.79
N ALA A 186 0.19 8.54 -16.06
CA ALA A 186 -0.67 9.27 -16.97
C ALA A 186 -2.02 8.58 -17.23
N ARG A 187 -2.05 7.24 -17.11
CA ARG A 187 -3.24 6.39 -17.29
C ARG A 187 -3.79 5.82 -15.98
N CYS A 188 -3.17 6.13 -14.84
CA CYS A 188 -3.56 5.59 -13.55
C CYS A 188 -4.86 6.25 -13.08
N PHE A 189 -5.94 5.46 -12.97
CA PHE A 189 -7.27 5.88 -12.49
C PHE A 189 -7.72 7.24 -13.03
N SER A 190 -7.61 7.44 -14.35
CA SER A 190 -8.00 8.70 -15.00
C SER A 190 -9.47 9.09 -14.74
N GLU A 191 -10.31 8.08 -14.47
CA GLU A 191 -11.70 8.17 -14.12
C GLU A 191 -11.96 8.67 -12.68
N VAL A 192 -10.97 8.63 -11.79
CA VAL A 192 -11.08 9.10 -10.40
C VAL A 192 -10.57 10.55 -10.33
N PRO A 193 -11.44 11.56 -10.16
CA PRO A 193 -11.05 12.97 -10.28
C PRO A 193 -9.88 13.38 -9.38
N ARG A 194 -9.87 12.89 -8.14
CA ARG A 194 -8.83 13.22 -7.15
C ARG A 194 -7.44 12.70 -7.55
N LEU A 195 -7.36 11.52 -8.16
CA LEU A 195 -6.10 10.93 -8.63
C LEU A 195 -5.66 11.47 -10.00
N SER A 196 -6.58 12.08 -10.75
CA SER A 196 -6.28 12.81 -11.97
C SER A 196 -5.63 14.18 -11.73
N CYS A 197 -5.69 14.70 -10.50
CA CYS A 197 -5.05 15.97 -10.12
C CYS A 197 -3.52 15.92 -10.29
N GLY A 198 -2.94 16.99 -10.86
CA GLY A 198 -1.50 17.10 -11.09
C GLY A 198 -0.66 17.01 -9.81
N ALA A 199 -1.13 17.62 -8.71
CA ALA A 199 -0.46 17.55 -7.41
C ALA A 199 -0.41 16.11 -6.88
N VAL A 200 -1.53 15.38 -6.96
CA VAL A 200 -1.62 13.99 -6.52
C VAL A 200 -0.79 13.06 -7.40
N ARG A 201 -0.76 13.28 -8.72
CA ARG A 201 0.15 12.55 -9.62
C ARG A 201 1.62 12.82 -9.32
N ALA A 202 1.98 14.06 -8.95
CA ALA A 202 3.32 14.39 -8.51
C ALA A 202 3.69 13.71 -7.19
N ALA A 203 2.75 13.66 -6.23
CA ALA A 203 2.91 12.92 -4.98
C ALA A 203 3.11 11.42 -5.22
N LEU A 204 2.30 10.79 -6.08
CA LEU A 204 2.46 9.38 -6.46
C LEU A 204 3.80 9.10 -7.11
N ARG A 205 4.24 9.99 -8.01
CA ARG A 205 5.57 9.89 -8.61
C ARG A 205 6.65 9.91 -7.54
N GLN A 206 6.57 10.83 -6.58
CA GLN A 206 7.55 10.93 -5.48
C GLN A 206 7.57 9.65 -4.62
N VAL A 207 6.40 9.11 -4.26
CA VAL A 207 6.29 7.84 -3.52
C VAL A 207 7.01 6.70 -4.26
N LEU A 208 6.74 6.54 -5.56
CA LEU A 208 7.34 5.48 -6.39
C LEU A 208 8.84 5.69 -6.63
N GLU A 209 9.29 6.92 -6.86
CA GLU A 209 10.71 7.21 -7.04
C GLU A 209 11.51 6.99 -5.74
N VAL A 210 10.94 7.35 -4.58
CA VAL A 210 11.55 7.06 -3.28
C VAL A 210 11.59 5.56 -3.02
N HIS A 211 10.53 4.82 -3.34
CA HIS A 211 10.53 3.35 -3.25
C HIS A 211 11.66 2.71 -4.06
N VAL A 212 11.83 3.16 -5.31
CA VAL A 212 12.88 2.72 -6.22
C VAL A 212 14.26 3.03 -5.62
N ARG A 213 14.49 4.25 -5.11
CA ARG A 213 15.75 4.61 -4.47
C ARG A 213 16.03 3.78 -3.21
N ARG A 214 15.05 3.66 -2.31
CA ARG A 214 15.18 2.89 -1.06
C ARG A 214 15.47 1.41 -1.33
N SER A 215 14.78 0.82 -2.31
CA SER A 215 15.00 -0.58 -2.71
C SER A 215 16.42 -0.82 -3.22
N ARG A 216 16.98 0.14 -3.97
CA ARG A 216 18.38 0.11 -4.42
C ARG A 216 19.35 0.15 -3.25
N ASP A 217 19.15 1.09 -2.34
CA ASP A 217 20.04 1.30 -1.17
C ASP A 217 20.07 0.07 -0.27
N LEU A 218 18.93 -0.63 -0.10
CA LEU A 218 18.83 -1.82 0.74
C LEU A 218 19.33 -3.11 0.07
N ARG A 219 19.06 -3.30 -1.22
CA ARG A 219 19.34 -4.59 -1.91
C ARG A 219 20.65 -4.60 -2.68
N GLY A 220 21.27 -3.44 -2.92
CA GLY A 220 22.50 -3.32 -3.72
C GLY A 220 22.33 -3.65 -5.21
N GLU A 221 21.11 -3.97 -5.64
CA GLU A 221 20.75 -4.29 -7.02
C GLU A 221 19.98 -3.13 -7.66
N ALA A 222 19.93 -3.11 -9.01
CA ALA A 222 19.13 -2.13 -9.73
C ALA A 222 17.66 -2.26 -9.30
N PRO A 223 17.00 -1.16 -8.91
CA PRO A 223 15.63 -1.22 -8.42
C PRO A 223 14.68 -1.58 -9.55
N VAL A 224 13.74 -2.49 -9.31
CA VAL A 224 12.76 -2.90 -10.33
C VAL A 224 11.40 -2.38 -9.94
N TYR A 225 11.05 -1.22 -10.51
CA TYR A 225 9.66 -0.80 -10.58
C TYR A 225 8.93 -1.77 -11.50
N CYS A 226 7.86 -2.37 -10.99
CA CYS A 226 7.00 -3.24 -11.78
C CYS A 226 5.71 -2.51 -12.15
N GLN A 227 5.26 -2.68 -13.40
CA GLN A 227 3.95 -2.20 -13.81
C GLN A 227 2.86 -2.81 -12.91
N GLY A 228 2.01 -1.95 -12.35
CA GLY A 228 1.02 -2.30 -11.32
C GLY A 228 1.32 -1.66 -9.96
N TYR A 229 2.58 -1.38 -9.64
CA TYR A 229 2.95 -0.71 -8.38
C TYR A 229 2.33 0.69 -8.26
N HIS A 230 2.22 1.41 -9.37
CA HIS A 230 1.56 2.72 -9.41
C HIS A 230 0.08 2.66 -9.00
N GLU A 231 -0.60 1.56 -9.29
CA GLU A 231 -2.01 1.40 -8.93
C GLU A 231 -2.17 1.11 -7.44
N LEU A 232 -1.33 0.21 -6.90
CA LEU A 232 -1.28 -0.08 -5.47
C LEU A 232 -0.91 1.20 -4.68
N ALA A 233 0.09 1.94 -5.14
CA ALA A 233 0.51 3.21 -4.55
C ALA A 233 -0.61 4.26 -4.57
N ALA A 234 -1.41 4.30 -5.65
CA ALA A 234 -2.55 5.20 -5.76
C ALA A 234 -3.59 4.94 -4.67
N VAL A 235 -3.91 3.67 -4.39
CA VAL A 235 -4.82 3.32 -3.30
C VAL A 235 -4.22 3.69 -1.94
N MET A 236 -2.94 3.36 -1.70
CA MET A 236 -2.29 3.69 -0.42
C MET A 236 -2.28 5.20 -0.15
N LEU A 237 -1.93 5.99 -1.17
CA LEU A 237 -1.92 7.44 -1.04
C LEU A 237 -3.32 8.00 -0.80
N LEU A 238 -4.33 7.51 -1.53
CA LEU A 238 -5.71 7.93 -1.34
C LEU A 238 -6.19 7.65 0.10
N VAL A 239 -5.91 6.45 0.62
CA VAL A 239 -6.24 6.08 2.02
C VAL A 239 -5.52 6.99 3.01
N CYS A 240 -4.23 7.30 2.79
CA CYS A 240 -3.49 8.17 3.68
C CYS A 240 -4.01 9.62 3.66
N MET A 241 -4.35 10.14 2.47
CA MET A 241 -4.87 11.50 2.31
C MET A 241 -6.31 11.66 2.80
N ASP A 242 -7.19 10.69 2.55
CA ASP A 242 -8.56 10.72 3.10
C ASP A 242 -8.59 10.48 4.60
N GLY A 243 -7.63 9.69 5.11
CA GLY A 243 -7.46 9.46 6.52
C GLY A 243 -6.67 10.55 7.25
N SER A 244 -6.36 11.67 6.59
CA SER A 244 -5.69 12.80 7.22
C SER A 244 -6.65 13.62 8.09
N TRP A 245 -6.10 14.17 9.16
CA TRP A 245 -6.83 15.03 10.08
C TRP A 245 -6.51 16.49 9.76
N PRO A 246 -7.46 17.41 9.90
CA PRO A 246 -7.19 18.83 9.76
C PRO A 246 -6.22 19.30 10.84
N SER A 247 -5.40 20.31 10.53
CA SER A 247 -4.51 20.98 11.48
C SER A 247 -5.26 21.91 12.46
N ASP A 248 -6.57 21.70 12.63
CA ASP A 248 -7.40 22.44 13.59
C ASP A 248 -7.67 21.52 14.80
N PRO A 249 -7.05 21.81 15.97
CA PRO A 249 -7.23 21.03 17.19
C PRO A 249 -8.69 20.89 17.62
N GLN A 250 -9.54 21.88 17.33
CA GLN A 250 -10.96 21.79 17.67
C GLN A 250 -11.66 20.73 16.79
N HIS A 251 -11.36 20.72 15.50
CA HIS A 251 -11.91 19.72 14.59
C HIS A 251 -11.38 18.31 14.88
N VAL A 252 -10.11 18.20 15.27
CA VAL A 252 -9.51 16.94 15.76
C VAL A 252 -10.27 16.46 16.99
N ALA A 253 -10.51 17.33 17.98
CA ALA A 253 -11.27 16.98 19.17
C ALA A 253 -12.71 16.53 18.84
N GLU A 254 -13.38 17.19 17.89
CA GLU A 254 -14.71 16.80 17.42
C GLU A 254 -14.71 15.43 16.72
N GLN A 255 -13.76 15.18 15.82
CA GLN A 255 -13.62 13.88 15.13
C GLN A 255 -13.27 12.76 16.11
N LEU A 256 -12.43 13.04 17.10
CA LEU A 256 -12.05 12.08 18.14
C LEU A 256 -13.24 11.79 19.05
N ALA A 257 -14.03 12.80 19.44
CA ALA A 257 -15.27 12.60 20.19
C ALA A 257 -16.30 11.77 19.40
N ALA A 258 -16.46 12.02 18.09
CA ALA A 258 -17.31 11.23 17.21
C ALA A 258 -16.81 9.80 17.02
N SER A 259 -15.49 9.62 17.05
CA SER A 259 -14.80 8.34 16.87
C SER A 259 -14.52 7.61 18.18
N THR A 260 -14.97 8.12 19.33
CA THR A 260 -14.80 7.52 20.65
C THR A 260 -16.14 6.99 21.15
N ARG A 261 -16.18 5.80 21.76
CA ARG A 261 -17.43 5.26 22.34
C ARG A 261 -17.92 6.25 23.39
N MET A 262 -19.22 6.57 23.43
CA MET A 262 -19.80 7.43 24.48
C MET A 262 -19.28 7.02 25.86
N GLY A 263 -18.54 7.91 26.51
CA GLY A 263 -17.97 7.71 27.85
C GLY A 263 -16.48 7.34 27.92
N ALA A 264 -15.77 7.14 26.81
CA ALA A 264 -14.30 7.12 26.84
C ALA A 264 -13.79 8.57 26.92
N VAL A 265 -13.08 8.88 28.00
CA VAL A 265 -12.47 10.19 28.22
C VAL A 265 -11.27 10.29 27.29
N VAL A 266 -11.39 11.14 26.29
CA VAL A 266 -10.27 11.61 25.47
C VAL A 266 -9.66 12.78 26.23
N ASP A 267 -8.40 12.65 26.59
CA ASP A 267 -7.67 13.72 27.25
C ASP A 267 -7.35 14.82 26.22
N THR A 268 -7.30 16.07 26.64
CA THR A 268 -6.74 17.16 25.82
C THR A 268 -5.33 16.84 25.32
N ASP A 269 -4.57 16.04 26.08
CA ASP A 269 -3.24 15.52 25.70
C ASP A 269 -3.26 14.53 24.52
N ASP A 270 -4.42 14.00 24.13
CA ASP A 270 -4.56 13.02 23.04
C ASP A 270 -4.65 13.68 21.66
N VAL A 271 -5.22 14.88 21.59
CA VAL A 271 -5.42 15.68 20.36
C VAL A 271 -4.12 15.85 19.56
N PRO A 272 -3.02 16.39 20.13
CA PRO A 272 -1.79 16.61 19.36
C PRO A 272 -1.14 15.31 18.86
N VAL A 273 -1.33 14.20 19.58
CA VAL A 273 -0.81 12.90 19.13
C VAL A 273 -1.55 12.45 17.88
N TYR A 274 -2.89 12.54 17.85
CA TYR A 274 -3.68 12.13 16.69
C TYR A 274 -3.50 13.08 15.50
N GLU A 275 -3.37 14.38 15.74
CA GLU A 275 -3.03 15.37 14.73
C GLU A 275 -1.70 15.02 14.02
N GLU A 276 -0.64 14.74 14.78
CA GLU A 276 0.65 14.34 14.21
C GLU A 276 0.58 12.94 13.57
N LEU A 277 -0.11 11.98 14.22
CA LEU A 277 -0.23 10.60 13.75
C LEU A 277 -0.92 10.52 12.39
N ALA A 278 -1.88 11.40 12.11
CA ALA A 278 -2.62 11.40 10.86
C ALA A 278 -2.50 12.72 10.10
N SER A 279 -1.34 13.38 10.19
CA SER A 279 -1.07 14.61 9.46
C SER A 279 -1.13 14.40 7.93
N LEU A 280 -1.49 15.44 7.19
CA LEU A 280 -1.52 15.42 5.72
C LEU A 280 -0.11 15.40 5.12
N GLU A 281 0.83 16.11 5.73
CA GLU A 281 2.23 16.15 5.31
C GLU A 281 2.82 14.75 5.33
N ALA A 282 2.52 13.96 6.35
CA ALA A 282 2.98 12.59 6.49
C ALA A 282 2.35 11.59 5.51
N ALA A 283 1.31 11.96 4.74
CA ALA A 283 0.53 11.03 3.94
C ALA A 283 1.37 10.25 2.91
N LEU A 284 2.35 10.91 2.26
CA LEU A 284 3.22 10.27 1.27
C LEU A 284 4.16 9.24 1.90
N ALA A 285 4.73 9.57 3.06
CA ALA A 285 5.62 8.68 3.79
C ALA A 285 4.88 7.44 4.29
N ASP A 286 3.68 7.63 4.85
CA ASP A 286 2.84 6.53 5.32
C ASP A 286 2.34 5.67 4.13
N ALA A 287 2.02 6.29 3.00
CA ALA A 287 1.63 5.56 1.78
C ALA A 287 2.77 4.69 1.25
N LEU A 288 4.02 5.18 1.28
CA LEU A 288 5.19 4.36 0.97
C LEU A 288 5.31 3.17 1.94
N ALA A 289 5.18 3.43 3.24
CA ALA A 289 5.31 2.38 4.25
C ALA A 289 4.26 1.27 4.07
N LEU A 290 3.02 1.63 3.76
CA LEU A 290 1.95 0.68 3.46
C LEU A 290 2.21 -0.10 2.16
N LEU A 291 2.67 0.59 1.11
CA LEU A 291 3.03 -0.05 -0.16
C LEU A 291 4.13 -1.09 0.06
N GLU A 292 5.20 -0.74 0.78
CA GLU A 292 6.32 -1.63 1.04
C GLU A 292 5.95 -2.80 1.95
N ALA A 293 5.08 -2.57 2.95
CA ALA A 293 4.54 -3.66 3.76
C ALA A 293 3.75 -4.66 2.89
N LEU A 294 2.91 -4.16 1.98
CA LEU A 294 2.16 -5.02 1.07
C LEU A 294 3.09 -5.81 0.12
N LEU A 295 4.05 -5.12 -0.50
CA LEU A 295 4.96 -5.71 -1.46
C LEU A 295 5.90 -6.74 -0.81
N TYR A 296 6.49 -6.42 0.34
CA TYR A 296 7.60 -7.19 0.91
C TYR A 296 7.23 -7.99 2.15
N ASP A 297 6.55 -7.39 3.12
CA ASP A 297 6.18 -8.11 4.36
C ASP A 297 5.10 -9.16 4.07
N HIS A 298 4.12 -8.81 3.23
CA HIS A 298 3.07 -9.74 2.75
C HIS A 298 3.42 -10.45 1.43
N ARG A 299 4.65 -10.25 0.94
CA ARG A 299 5.22 -10.92 -0.24
C ARG A 299 4.32 -10.86 -1.48
N LEU A 300 3.71 -9.71 -1.73
CA LEU A 300 3.02 -9.46 -3.00
C LEU A 300 4.01 -9.28 -4.15
N ALA A 301 5.24 -8.81 -3.90
CA ALA A 301 6.30 -8.68 -4.90
C ALA A 301 6.68 -10.02 -5.56
N ASP A 302 6.55 -11.16 -4.85
CA ASP A 302 6.71 -12.52 -5.41
C ASP A 302 5.76 -12.76 -6.60
N MET A 303 4.67 -11.99 -6.72
CA MET A 303 3.75 -12.09 -7.83
C MET A 303 4.27 -11.39 -9.08
N TYR A 304 5.15 -10.39 -8.94
CA TYR A 304 5.69 -9.60 -10.04
C TYR A 304 7.01 -10.16 -10.54
N GLU A 305 7.84 -10.65 -9.61
CA GLU A 305 9.18 -11.14 -9.88
C GLU A 305 9.33 -12.59 -9.41
N PRO A 306 9.71 -13.54 -10.29
CA PRO A 306 10.10 -14.88 -9.87
C PRO A 306 11.32 -14.79 -8.93
N ARG A 307 11.32 -15.55 -7.83
CA ARG A 307 12.45 -15.60 -6.90
C ARG A 307 13.75 -15.92 -7.65
N ARG A 308 14.73 -15.04 -7.57
CA ARG A 308 16.13 -15.42 -7.83
C ARG A 308 16.66 -16.16 -6.59
N GLY A 309 16.21 -17.40 -6.42
CA GLY A 309 16.71 -18.30 -5.39
C GLY A 309 18.05 -18.91 -5.82
N THR A 310 19.00 -18.93 -4.90
CA THR A 310 20.33 -19.55 -4.96
C THR A 310 20.47 -20.71 -5.94
N ARG A 311 21.36 -20.51 -6.93
CA ARG A 311 21.89 -21.53 -7.83
C ARG A 311 22.42 -22.73 -7.05
N THR A 312 21.61 -23.78 -6.92
CA THR A 312 22.10 -25.15 -7.02
C THR A 312 21.61 -25.65 -8.37
N GLY A 313 22.56 -25.91 -9.27
CA GLY A 313 22.28 -26.33 -10.63
C GLY A 313 21.35 -27.54 -10.67
N ASP A 314 20.61 -27.64 -11.77
CA ASP A 314 19.66 -28.69 -12.13
C ASP A 314 18.21 -28.45 -11.69
N ALA A 315 17.59 -27.39 -12.22
CA ALA A 315 16.13 -27.35 -12.41
C ALA A 315 15.73 -26.28 -13.45
N GLU A 316 15.77 -26.62 -14.74
CA GLU A 316 15.09 -25.83 -15.79
C GLU A 316 13.55 -25.94 -15.66
N ASP A 317 13.05 -26.81 -14.78
CA ASP A 317 11.61 -27.09 -14.55
C ASP A 317 11.06 -26.51 -13.21
N ASP A 318 11.88 -26.03 -12.27
CA ASP A 318 11.39 -25.50 -10.96
C ASP A 318 10.97 -24.02 -11.00
N GLU A 319 11.16 -23.35 -12.14
CA GLU A 319 10.65 -21.99 -12.42
C GLU A 319 9.18 -21.98 -12.85
N GLU A 320 8.37 -22.97 -12.46
CA GLU A 320 6.93 -22.78 -12.44
C GLU A 320 6.60 -21.66 -11.43
N ALA A 321 6.63 -20.43 -11.94
CA ALA A 321 6.74 -19.18 -11.20
C ALA A 321 5.83 -19.21 -9.96
N VAL A 322 6.30 -18.67 -8.83
CA VAL A 322 5.53 -18.60 -7.56
C VAL A 322 4.06 -18.22 -7.77
N VAL A 323 3.83 -17.32 -8.73
CA VAL A 323 2.55 -16.97 -9.34
C VAL A 323 1.72 -18.19 -9.80
N ALA A 324 2.22 -18.98 -10.73
CA ALA A 324 1.56 -20.17 -11.28
C ALA A 324 1.22 -21.16 -10.16
N THR A 325 2.15 -21.40 -9.22
CA THR A 325 1.88 -22.25 -8.04
C THR A 325 0.73 -21.69 -7.18
N ARG A 326 0.72 -20.37 -6.89
CA ARG A 326 -0.37 -19.74 -6.13
C ARG A 326 -1.70 -19.79 -6.89
N CYS A 327 -1.72 -19.49 -8.19
CA CYS A 327 -2.91 -19.55 -9.02
C CYS A 327 -3.46 -20.98 -9.12
N LYS A 328 -2.60 -22.00 -9.24
CA LYS A 328 -3.00 -23.42 -9.19
C LYS A 328 -3.67 -23.77 -7.86
N ARG A 329 -3.13 -23.30 -6.72
CA ARG A 329 -3.75 -23.51 -5.40
C ARG A 329 -5.13 -22.90 -5.30
N ILE A 330 -5.31 -21.67 -5.79
CA ILE A 330 -6.62 -21.00 -5.85
C ILE A 330 -7.59 -21.83 -6.71
N PHE A 331 -7.14 -22.30 -7.87
CA PHE A 331 -7.96 -23.13 -8.76
C PHE A 331 -8.33 -24.49 -8.14
N MET A 332 -7.41 -25.12 -7.39
CA MET A 332 -7.72 -26.33 -6.63
C MET A 332 -8.75 -26.07 -5.52
N ALA A 333 -8.68 -24.92 -4.85
CA ALA A 333 -9.70 -24.52 -3.87
C ALA A 333 -11.06 -24.30 -4.56
N LEU A 334 -11.10 -23.64 -5.72
CA LEU A 334 -12.31 -23.49 -6.52
C LEU A 334 -12.94 -24.85 -6.85
N ARG A 335 -12.14 -25.84 -7.26
CA ARG A 335 -12.63 -27.18 -7.59
C ARG A 335 -13.29 -27.90 -6.41
N ARG A 336 -12.86 -27.60 -5.18
CA ARG A 336 -13.48 -28.13 -3.94
C ARG A 336 -14.81 -27.47 -3.63
N VAL A 337 -14.94 -26.17 -3.88
CA VAL A 337 -16.15 -25.40 -3.56
C VAL A 337 -17.20 -25.49 -4.65
N SER A 338 -16.78 -25.48 -5.92
CA SER A 338 -17.65 -25.49 -7.09
C SER A 338 -16.98 -26.26 -8.25
N PRO A 339 -17.09 -27.61 -8.27
CA PRO A 339 -16.45 -28.44 -9.28
C PRO A 339 -16.96 -28.16 -10.71
N ASP A 340 -18.24 -27.83 -10.87
CA ASP A 340 -18.83 -27.54 -12.18
C ASP A 340 -18.20 -26.31 -12.85
N LEU A 341 -18.04 -25.23 -12.09
CA LEU A 341 -17.36 -24.01 -12.56
C LEU A 341 -15.89 -24.29 -12.87
N ALA A 342 -15.19 -25.07 -12.04
CA ALA A 342 -13.82 -25.45 -12.31
C ALA A 342 -13.68 -26.24 -13.61
N ASN A 343 -14.57 -27.21 -13.86
CA ASN A 343 -14.60 -27.98 -15.11
C ASN A 343 -14.91 -27.10 -16.32
N GLN A 344 -15.82 -26.12 -16.17
CA GLN A 344 -16.13 -25.17 -17.25
C GLN A 344 -14.92 -24.29 -17.59
N ILE A 345 -14.22 -23.75 -16.59
CA ILE A 345 -13.02 -22.94 -16.84
C ILE A 345 -11.91 -23.80 -17.47
N GLU A 346 -11.75 -25.06 -17.01
CA GLU A 346 -10.79 -26.00 -17.59
C GLU A 346 -11.12 -26.34 -19.05
N SER A 347 -12.40 -26.36 -19.42
CA SER A 347 -12.84 -26.56 -20.82
C SER A 347 -12.43 -25.43 -21.78
N TRP A 348 -12.03 -24.27 -21.26
CA TRP A 348 -11.52 -23.16 -22.07
C TRP A 348 -10.06 -23.36 -22.49
N ASP A 349 -9.40 -24.42 -22.02
CA ASP A 349 -7.98 -24.72 -22.30
C ASP A 349 -7.04 -23.55 -21.92
N MET A 350 -7.42 -22.81 -20.87
CA MET A 350 -6.66 -21.68 -20.36
C MET A 350 -5.95 -22.06 -19.06
N THR A 351 -4.69 -21.66 -18.93
CA THR A 351 -3.96 -21.85 -17.68
C THR A 351 -4.55 -20.95 -16.57
N PRO A 352 -4.67 -21.43 -15.32
CA PRO A 352 -5.27 -20.64 -14.24
C PRO A 352 -4.59 -19.29 -14.00
N HIS A 353 -3.27 -19.22 -14.23
CA HIS A 353 -2.54 -17.96 -14.08
C HIS A 353 -2.95 -16.92 -15.12
N VAL A 354 -3.32 -17.27 -16.36
CA VAL A 354 -3.78 -16.28 -17.35
C VAL A 354 -5.05 -15.56 -16.85
N LEU A 355 -5.92 -16.26 -16.13
CA LEU A 355 -7.14 -15.69 -15.55
C LEU A 355 -6.86 -14.91 -14.26
N LEU A 356 -6.09 -15.50 -13.35
CA LEU A 356 -5.98 -15.01 -11.97
C LEU A 356 -4.83 -14.01 -11.77
N LEU A 357 -3.90 -13.88 -12.72
CA LEU A 357 -2.69 -13.07 -12.55
C LEU A 357 -3.00 -11.64 -12.14
N ARG A 358 -3.92 -10.99 -12.87
CA ARG A 358 -4.31 -9.61 -12.62
C ARG A 358 -4.97 -9.48 -11.25
N TRP A 359 -5.86 -10.41 -10.92
CA TRP A 359 -6.63 -10.40 -9.67
C TRP A 359 -5.71 -10.49 -8.46
N VAL A 360 -4.74 -11.40 -8.49
CA VAL A 360 -3.82 -11.63 -7.37
C VAL A 360 -2.75 -10.55 -7.29
N ARG A 361 -2.19 -10.08 -8.43
CA ARG A 361 -1.18 -9.00 -8.43
C ARG A 361 -1.71 -7.67 -7.92
N LEU A 362 -2.93 -7.33 -8.32
CA LEU A 362 -3.55 -6.04 -8.02
C LEU A 362 -4.61 -6.13 -6.92
N LEU A 363 -4.74 -7.28 -6.24
CA LEU A 363 -5.73 -7.51 -5.17
C LEU A 363 -7.14 -7.05 -5.57
N PHE A 364 -7.61 -7.47 -6.75
CA PHE A 364 -8.92 -7.13 -7.32
C PHE A 364 -9.16 -5.64 -7.65
N LEU A 365 -8.15 -4.79 -7.59
CA LEU A 365 -8.23 -3.35 -7.90
C LEU A 365 -8.82 -3.01 -9.28
N ARG A 366 -8.72 -3.93 -10.25
CA ARG A 366 -9.30 -3.78 -11.59
C ARG A 366 -10.63 -4.52 -11.80
N GLU A 367 -11.10 -5.25 -10.78
CA GLU A 367 -12.34 -6.04 -10.83
C GLU A 367 -13.47 -5.39 -10.02
N LEU A 368 -13.12 -4.54 -9.05
CA LEU A 368 -14.06 -3.85 -8.20
C LEU A 368 -14.07 -2.34 -8.49
N PRO A 369 -15.23 -1.67 -8.41
CA PRO A 369 -15.31 -0.22 -8.48
C PRO A 369 -14.44 0.45 -7.41
N PHE A 370 -13.57 1.35 -7.86
CA PHE A 370 -12.65 2.11 -7.01
C PHE A 370 -13.09 3.59 -6.99
N PRO A 371 -13.18 4.25 -5.81
CA PRO A 371 -12.64 3.82 -4.51
C PRO A 371 -13.55 2.95 -3.62
N GLU A 372 -14.86 3.18 -3.62
CA GLU A 372 -15.72 2.75 -2.51
C GLU A 372 -15.76 1.22 -2.27
N GLN A 373 -16.15 0.44 -3.28
CA GLN A 373 -16.30 -1.01 -3.11
C GLN A 373 -14.97 -1.72 -2.91
N LEU A 374 -13.92 -1.25 -3.58
CA LEU A 374 -12.59 -1.81 -3.38
C LEU A 374 -12.08 -1.58 -1.96
N LEU A 375 -12.21 -0.37 -1.42
CA LEU A 375 -11.73 -0.07 -0.07
C LEU A 375 -12.44 -0.94 0.97
N VAL A 376 -13.74 -1.19 0.81
CA VAL A 376 -14.49 -2.16 1.62
C VAL A 376 -13.93 -3.58 1.50
N ALA A 377 -13.63 -4.03 0.28
CA ALA A 377 -13.04 -5.34 0.06
C ALA A 377 -11.66 -5.45 0.73
N TRP A 378 -10.85 -4.39 0.69
CA TRP A 378 -9.52 -4.35 1.30
C TRP A 378 -9.57 -4.23 2.82
N ASP A 379 -10.52 -3.47 3.37
CA ASP A 379 -10.82 -3.45 4.81
C ASP A 379 -11.05 -4.88 5.31
N THR A 380 -11.83 -5.65 4.56
CA THR A 380 -12.15 -7.05 4.90
C THR A 380 -10.95 -7.98 4.68
N LEU A 381 -10.23 -7.84 3.57
CA LEU A 381 -9.08 -8.68 3.24
C LEU A 381 -7.96 -8.54 4.26
N PHE A 382 -7.63 -7.31 4.64
CA PHE A 382 -6.56 -7.05 5.62
C PHE A 382 -6.99 -7.42 7.04
N ALA A 383 -8.28 -7.21 7.39
CA ALA A 383 -8.84 -7.70 8.64
C ALA A 383 -8.75 -9.23 8.75
N ASP A 384 -9.17 -9.95 7.70
CA ASP A 384 -9.16 -11.40 7.67
C ASP A 384 -7.73 -11.95 7.75
N ALA A 385 -6.79 -11.35 7.01
CA ALA A 385 -5.37 -11.69 7.10
C ALA A 385 -4.83 -11.53 8.54
N LEU A 386 -5.16 -10.43 9.23
CA LEU A 386 -4.76 -10.24 10.63
C LEU A 386 -5.35 -11.32 11.54
N VAL A 387 -6.66 -11.58 11.43
CA VAL A 387 -7.35 -12.59 12.25
C VAL A 387 -6.72 -13.96 12.01
N PHE A 388 -6.49 -14.32 10.75
CA PHE A 388 -5.86 -15.55 10.35
C PHE A 388 -4.47 -15.70 10.96
N TYR A 389 -3.60 -14.69 10.85
CA TYR A 389 -2.25 -14.76 11.43
C TYR A 389 -2.26 -14.79 12.96
N GLN A 390 -3.21 -14.15 13.64
CA GLN A 390 -3.34 -14.24 15.09
C GLN A 390 -3.84 -15.62 15.53
N VAL A 391 -4.77 -16.20 14.78
CA VAL A 391 -5.28 -17.56 15.01
C VAL A 391 -4.19 -18.59 14.73
N GLU A 392 -3.45 -18.48 13.63
CA GLU A 392 -2.28 -19.30 13.34
C GLU A 392 -1.13 -19.07 14.32
N ALA A 393 -0.98 -17.89 14.93
CA ALA A 393 0.00 -17.67 15.99
C ALA A 393 -0.32 -18.47 17.27
N SER A 394 -1.56 -18.95 17.43
CA SER A 394 -1.91 -19.84 18.53
C SER A 394 -1.24 -21.22 18.36
N PRO A 395 -0.40 -21.67 19.32
CA PRO A 395 0.29 -22.96 19.24
C PRO A 395 -0.65 -24.14 19.02
N GLN A 396 -1.86 -24.06 19.59
CA GLN A 396 -2.89 -25.10 19.52
C GLN A 396 -3.52 -25.20 18.12
N VAL A 397 -3.62 -24.07 17.42
CA VAL A 397 -4.14 -24.02 16.06
C VAL A 397 -3.07 -24.43 15.05
N ARG A 398 -1.79 -24.07 15.27
CA ARG A 398 -0.68 -24.62 14.47
C ARG A 398 -0.69 -26.15 14.52
N LEU A 399 -0.83 -26.73 15.72
CA LEU A 399 -0.91 -28.18 15.90
C LEU A 399 -2.10 -28.78 15.14
N LYS A 400 -3.30 -28.19 15.24
CA LYS A 400 -4.48 -28.68 14.51
C LYS A 400 -4.36 -28.53 13.00
N ILE A 401 -3.83 -27.41 12.50
CA ILE A 401 -3.61 -27.20 11.06
C ILE A 401 -2.56 -28.18 10.55
N THR A 402 -1.46 -28.39 11.28
CA THR A 402 -0.46 -29.39 10.92
C THR A 402 -1.06 -30.80 10.89
N GLN A 403 -1.90 -31.17 11.87
CA GLN A 403 -2.59 -32.47 11.93
C GLN A 403 -3.60 -32.67 10.78
N VAL A 404 -4.35 -31.62 10.42
CA VAL A 404 -5.30 -31.65 9.30
C VAL A 404 -4.57 -31.72 7.95
N LEU A 405 -3.45 -31.00 7.82
CA LEU A 405 -2.63 -31.01 6.61
C LEU A 405 -1.77 -32.29 6.46
N SER A 406 -1.44 -32.97 7.57
CA SER A 406 -0.74 -34.26 7.57
C SER A 406 -1.66 -35.45 7.30
N GLY A 407 -2.98 -35.23 7.17
CA GLY A 407 -3.94 -36.28 6.82
C GLY A 407 -4.19 -37.31 7.93
N GLU A 408 -3.92 -36.98 9.19
CA GLU A 408 -4.28 -37.86 10.30
C GLU A 408 -5.78 -37.78 10.56
N SER A 409 -6.47 -38.94 10.49
CA SER A 409 -7.94 -39.01 10.57
C SER A 409 -8.48 -38.48 11.91
N PRO A 410 -9.64 -37.76 11.94
CA PRO A 410 -10.23 -37.21 13.16
C PRO A 410 -10.68 -38.25 14.19
N ASP A 411 -10.74 -39.53 13.82
CA ASP A 411 -11.35 -40.60 14.62
C ASP A 411 -10.60 -40.99 15.91
N LEU A 412 -9.39 -40.47 16.12
CA LEU A 412 -8.64 -40.69 17.37
C LEU A 412 -8.94 -39.65 18.46
N LEU A 413 -9.65 -38.57 18.14
CA LEU A 413 -9.90 -37.46 19.09
C LEU A 413 -11.17 -37.63 19.94
N GLU A 414 -12.12 -38.50 19.58
CA GLU A 414 -13.27 -38.79 20.47
C GLU A 414 -12.91 -39.66 21.69
N ARG A 415 -11.68 -40.21 21.75
CA ARG A 415 -11.25 -41.07 22.87
C ARG A 415 -10.29 -40.41 23.86
N SER A 416 -9.86 -39.16 23.64
CA SER A 416 -8.95 -38.47 24.56
C SER A 416 -9.59 -37.32 25.35
N TRP A 417 -10.92 -37.20 25.33
CA TRP A 417 -11.65 -36.23 26.16
C TRP A 417 -12.64 -36.98 27.06
N GLY A 418 -12.09 -37.50 28.16
CA GLY A 418 -12.79 -37.72 29.43
C GLY A 418 -12.20 -36.78 30.46
#